data_AF-A0A432RYM7-F1
#
_entry.id   AF-A0A432RYM7-F1
#
_cell.length_a   1.000
_cell.length_b   1.000
_cell.length_c   1.000
_cell.angle_alpha   90.00
_cell.angle_beta   90.00
_cell.angle_gamma   90.00
#
_symmetry.space_group_name_H-M   'P 1'
#
loop_
_entity.id
_entity.type
_entity.pdbx_description
1 polymer ?
#
loop_
_entity_poly.entity_id
_entity_poly.type
_entity_poly.pdbx_seq_one_letter_code
_entity_poly.pdbx_strand_id
1 'polypeptide(L)'
;MEGILQGKFSNPSNRNIYWLFTIDQIKKYPWISYFGNWDFNKQKGKHQFLHNLGICKIKKKYFLVCSKGKVIDIKNGLILFKLKNKLLGQKLKLFVIRDTSGKLLRYVYKKHSRGLYLEGIKVGNGIIYFLVNKPTFYSMFNQMYILRNYDKNYFELVYDHFPVSVLYKVKVK
;
A
#
# COMPACT_ATOMS: atom_id res chain seq x y z
N MET A 1 -12.24 22.33 -6.63
CA MET A 1 -11.81 20.91 -6.53
C MET A 1 -12.99 19.94 -6.44
N GLU A 2 -14.09 20.31 -5.77
CA GLU A 2 -15.29 19.44 -5.63
C GLU A 2 -15.86 18.92 -6.95
N GLY A 3 -15.92 19.73 -8.01
CA GLY A 3 -16.45 19.29 -9.32
C GLY A 3 -15.64 18.15 -9.96
N ILE A 4 -14.32 18.11 -9.74
CA ILE A 4 -13.46 17.01 -10.22
C ILE A 4 -13.73 15.73 -9.44
N LEU A 5 -13.86 15.83 -8.11
CA LEU A 5 -14.16 14.68 -7.25
C LEU A 5 -15.58 14.13 -7.48
N GLN A 6 -16.51 14.97 -7.93
CA GLN A 6 -17.87 14.59 -8.33
C GLN A 6 -17.95 14.01 -9.75
N GLY A 7 -16.85 13.96 -10.50
CA GLY A 7 -16.84 13.45 -11.87
C GLY A 7 -17.59 14.33 -12.87
N LYS A 8 -17.80 15.62 -12.58
CA LYS A 8 -18.55 16.55 -13.47
C LYS A 8 -17.89 16.79 -14.82
N PHE A 9 -16.62 16.40 -14.96
CA PHE A 9 -15.84 16.56 -16.20
C PHE A 9 -15.58 15.22 -16.91
N SER A 10 -16.30 14.17 -16.52
CA SER A 10 -16.22 12.86 -17.15
C SER A 10 -17.17 12.80 -18.33
N ASN A 11 -16.63 12.79 -19.55
CA ASN A 11 -17.41 12.49 -20.76
C ASN A 11 -17.35 10.99 -21.07
N PRO A 12 -18.42 10.40 -21.63
CA PRO A 12 -18.37 9.06 -22.18
C PRO A 12 -17.27 8.96 -23.23
N SER A 13 -16.37 8.00 -23.05
CA SER A 13 -15.31 7.67 -24.01
C SER A 13 -15.69 6.39 -24.75
N ASN A 14 -15.75 6.46 -26.08
CA ASN A 14 -15.90 5.27 -26.94
C ASN A 14 -14.65 4.38 -26.97
N ARG A 15 -13.57 4.78 -26.29
CA ARG A 15 -12.31 4.02 -26.22
C ARG A 15 -12.23 3.24 -24.92
N ASN A 16 -11.72 2.02 -25.01
CA ASN A 16 -11.35 1.24 -23.83
C ASN A 16 -10.15 1.89 -23.14
N ILE A 17 -10.32 2.25 -21.86
CA ILE A 17 -9.26 2.81 -21.03
C ILE A 17 -8.80 1.74 -20.04
N TYR A 18 -7.49 1.57 -19.90
CA TYR A 18 -6.89 0.62 -18.97
C TYR A 18 -5.92 1.30 -18.01
N TRP A 19 -5.89 0.82 -16.77
CA TRP A 19 -4.95 1.23 -15.74
C TRP A 19 -3.95 0.13 -15.48
N LEU A 20 -2.71 0.34 -15.91
CA LEU A 20 -1.60 -0.60 -15.68
C LEU A 20 -0.78 -0.16 -14.46
N PHE A 21 -0.59 -1.10 -13.54
CA PHE A 21 0.37 -0.98 -12.45
C PHE A 21 1.51 -1.98 -12.63
N THR A 22 2.73 -1.54 -12.33
CA THR A 22 3.95 -2.33 -12.53
C THR A 22 4.90 -2.23 -11.33
N ILE A 23 5.73 -3.26 -11.15
CA ILE A 23 6.64 -3.38 -10.01
C ILE A 23 7.63 -2.22 -9.85
N ASP A 24 8.08 -1.62 -10.96
CA ASP A 24 9.03 -0.51 -10.91
C ASP A 24 8.41 0.75 -10.29
N GLN A 25 7.09 0.91 -10.37
CA GLN A 25 6.38 2.02 -9.75
C GLN A 25 6.51 2.02 -8.22
N ILE A 26 6.72 0.85 -7.59
CA ILE A 26 6.96 0.75 -6.13
C ILE A 26 8.19 1.58 -5.72
N LYS A 27 9.28 1.50 -6.49
CA LYS A 27 10.52 2.26 -6.21
C LYS A 27 10.35 3.74 -6.55
N LYS A 28 9.53 4.07 -7.55
CA LYS A 28 9.25 5.44 -8.01
C LYS A 28 8.15 6.13 -7.19
N TYR A 29 7.44 5.39 -6.35
CA TYR A 29 6.27 5.87 -5.62
C TYR A 29 6.49 7.16 -4.82
N PRO A 30 7.64 7.39 -4.15
CA PRO A 30 7.88 8.67 -3.47
C PRO A 30 7.79 9.89 -4.42
N TRP A 31 8.19 9.74 -5.68
CA TRP A 31 8.10 10.80 -6.69
C TRP A 31 6.71 10.88 -7.32
N ILE A 32 6.10 9.73 -7.63
CA ILE A 32 4.71 9.67 -8.13
C ILE A 32 3.77 10.38 -7.14
N SER A 33 3.91 10.05 -5.86
CA SER A 33 3.11 10.66 -4.80
C SER A 33 3.41 12.15 -4.60
N TYR A 34 4.67 12.58 -4.77
CA TYR A 34 5.04 13.99 -4.71
C TYR A 34 4.27 14.83 -5.73
N PHE A 35 4.25 14.42 -6.99
CA PHE A 35 3.48 15.11 -8.03
C PHE A 35 1.97 14.96 -7.83
N GLY A 36 1.51 13.78 -7.39
CA GLY A 36 0.09 13.51 -7.16
C GLY A 36 -0.54 14.27 -5.98
N ASN A 37 0.25 14.92 -5.15
CA ASN A 37 -0.23 15.76 -4.04
C ASN A 37 0.36 17.18 -4.06
N TRP A 38 0.70 17.67 -5.25
CA TRP A 38 1.24 19.01 -5.46
C TRP A 38 0.33 20.08 -4.88
N ASP A 39 0.90 20.94 -4.04
CA ASP A 39 0.25 22.15 -3.53
C ASP A 39 0.67 23.32 -4.41
N PHE A 40 -0.26 23.86 -5.20
CA PHE A 40 0.02 24.97 -6.13
C PHE A 40 0.43 26.26 -5.42
N ASN A 41 -0.10 26.52 -4.22
CA ASN A 41 0.25 27.71 -3.45
C ASN A 41 1.66 27.59 -2.88
N LYS A 42 2.02 26.39 -2.38
CA LYS A 42 3.35 26.13 -1.83
C LYS A 42 4.40 25.72 -2.87
N GLN A 43 3.98 25.55 -4.13
CA GLN A 43 4.77 25.04 -5.24
C GLN A 43 5.61 23.80 -4.87
N LYS A 44 5.01 22.87 -4.12
CA LYS A 44 5.70 21.65 -3.70
C LYS A 44 4.74 20.51 -3.42
N GLY A 45 5.24 19.31 -3.66
CA GLY A 45 4.62 18.06 -3.25
C GLY A 45 5.10 17.56 -1.90
N LYS A 46 4.64 16.36 -1.54
CA LYS A 46 5.03 15.59 -0.37
C LYS A 46 5.35 14.16 -0.80
N HIS A 47 6.59 13.75 -0.57
CA HIS A 47 6.96 12.35 -0.73
C HIS A 47 6.22 11.49 0.28
N GLN A 48 5.46 10.53 -0.22
CA GLN A 48 4.78 9.55 0.62
C GLN A 48 5.65 8.30 0.78
N PHE A 49 5.47 7.64 1.93
CA PHE A 49 6.30 6.52 2.32
C PHE A 49 5.66 5.19 1.89
N LEU A 50 6.41 4.43 1.10
CA LEU A 50 6.12 3.04 0.74
C LEU A 50 7.43 2.27 0.75
N HIS A 51 7.51 1.23 1.57
CA HIS A 51 8.71 0.43 1.69
C HIS A 51 8.40 -1.06 1.58
N ASN A 52 8.93 -1.71 0.54
CA ASN A 52 8.86 -3.15 0.37
C ASN A 52 9.86 -3.83 1.32
N LEU A 53 9.36 -4.62 2.27
CA LEU A 53 10.15 -5.40 3.22
C LEU A 53 10.57 -6.78 2.67
N GLY A 54 10.04 -7.14 1.51
CA GLY A 54 10.21 -8.45 0.88
C GLY A 54 9.47 -9.54 1.63
N ILE A 55 9.98 -10.77 1.50
CA ILE A 55 9.46 -11.92 2.23
C ILE A 55 10.00 -11.85 3.67
N CYS A 56 9.09 -11.88 4.64
CA CYS A 56 9.44 -11.97 6.06
C CYS A 56 9.13 -13.37 6.61
N LYS A 57 9.97 -13.87 7.52
CA LYS A 57 9.76 -15.16 8.19
C LYS A 57 9.26 -14.95 9.61
N ILE A 58 8.32 -15.78 10.05
CA ILE A 58 7.93 -15.85 11.46
C ILE A 58 8.98 -16.68 12.19
N LYS A 59 9.71 -16.08 13.15
CA LYS A 59 10.73 -16.81 13.95
C LYS A 59 10.23 -17.23 15.34
N LYS A 60 9.36 -16.42 15.94
CA LYS A 60 8.67 -16.66 17.21
C LYS A 60 7.24 -16.19 17.01
N LYS A 61 6.23 -16.82 17.65
CA LYS A 61 4.78 -16.72 17.34
C LYS A 61 4.26 -15.38 16.77
N TYR A 62 4.77 -14.24 17.24
CA TYR A 62 4.34 -12.89 16.79
C TYR A 62 5.46 -11.98 16.25
N PHE A 63 6.66 -12.52 16.00
CA PHE A 63 7.80 -11.78 15.48
C PHE A 63 8.07 -12.13 14.02
N LEU A 64 7.89 -11.13 13.15
CA LEU A 64 8.35 -11.18 11.76
C LEU A 64 9.78 -10.70 11.68
N VAL A 65 10.64 -11.48 11.06
CA VAL A 65 11.99 -11.09 10.69
C VAL A 65 12.01 -10.89 9.18
N CYS A 66 12.16 -9.65 8.76
CA CYS A 66 12.18 -9.24 7.38
C CYS A 66 13.62 -9.10 6.86
N SER A 67 13.75 -8.90 5.55
CA SER A 67 15.05 -8.61 4.93
C SER A 67 15.76 -7.43 5.62
N LYS A 68 17.09 -7.46 5.63
CA LYS A 68 17.96 -6.43 6.25
C LYS A 68 17.78 -6.25 7.76
N GLY A 69 17.35 -7.31 8.48
CA GLY A 69 17.35 -7.35 9.94
C GLY A 69 16.24 -6.55 10.63
N LYS A 70 15.24 -6.08 9.89
CA LYS A 70 14.05 -5.44 10.46
C LYS A 70 13.20 -6.49 11.16
N VAL A 71 12.89 -6.26 12.43
CA VAL A 71 12.05 -7.16 13.23
C VAL A 71 10.74 -6.44 13.53
N ILE A 72 9.61 -7.13 13.36
CA ILE A 72 8.30 -6.57 13.65
C ILE A 72 7.61 -7.46 14.68
N ASP A 73 7.28 -6.87 15.83
CA ASP A 73 6.38 -7.45 16.81
C ASP A 73 4.93 -7.15 16.41
N ILE A 74 4.26 -8.14 15.84
CA ILE A 74 2.85 -8.04 15.43
C ILE A 74 1.92 -8.02 16.65
N LYS A 75 2.30 -8.60 17.79
CA LYS A 75 1.43 -8.62 18.97
C LYS A 75 1.27 -7.21 19.52
N ASN A 76 2.40 -6.51 19.68
CA ASN A 76 2.45 -5.17 20.25
C ASN A 76 2.37 -4.06 19.21
N GLY A 77 2.53 -4.37 17.92
CA GLY A 77 2.49 -3.40 16.83
C GLY A 77 3.72 -2.50 16.82
N LEU A 78 4.91 -3.09 16.92
CA LEU A 78 6.18 -2.36 16.98
C LEU A 78 7.12 -2.87 15.90
N ILE A 79 7.68 -1.94 15.13
CA ILE A 79 8.81 -2.19 14.24
C ILE A 79 10.07 -1.89 15.05
N LEU A 80 10.84 -2.93 15.32
CA LEU A 80 12.08 -2.87 16.07
C LEU A 80 13.26 -2.72 15.12
N PHE A 81 14.12 -1.75 15.42
CA PHE A 81 15.36 -1.53 14.69
C PHE A 81 16.46 -1.11 15.65
N LYS A 82 17.69 -1.53 15.33
CA LYS A 82 18.87 -1.15 16.08
C LYS A 82 19.44 0.12 15.46
N LEU A 83 19.58 1.18 16.26
CA LEU A 83 20.29 2.39 15.87
C LEU A 83 21.42 2.60 16.87
N LYS A 84 22.67 2.47 16.40
CA LYS A 84 23.87 2.39 17.26
C LYS A 84 23.69 1.26 18.30
N ASN A 85 23.69 1.59 19.59
CA ASN A 85 23.53 0.66 20.72
C ASN A 85 22.14 0.72 21.38
N LYS A 86 21.16 1.41 20.78
CA LYS A 86 19.79 1.46 21.31
C LYS A 86 18.82 0.71 20.40
N LEU A 87 17.95 -0.08 21.02
CA LEU A 87 16.79 -0.66 20.35
C LEU A 87 15.68 0.38 20.33
N LEU A 88 15.26 0.79 19.13
CA LEU A 88 14.17 1.74 18.94
C LEU A 88 12.96 1.01 18.34
N GLY A 89 11.77 1.52 18.68
CA GLY A 89 10.49 0.99 18.23
C GLY A 89 9.66 2.05 17.51
N GLN A 90 9.27 1.79 16.27
CA GLN A 90 8.26 2.58 15.58
C GLN A 90 6.89 1.89 15.68
N LYS A 91 5.86 2.63 16.07
CA LYS A 91 4.50 2.11 16.25
C LYS A 91 3.83 1.79 14.92
N LEU A 92 3.10 0.69 14.87
CA LEU A 92 2.10 0.37 13.87
C LEU A 92 0.73 0.86 14.34
N LYS A 93 -0.05 1.44 13.44
CA LYS A 93 -1.46 1.80 13.66
C LYS A 93 -2.40 0.75 13.12
N LEU A 94 -2.04 0.16 11.98
CA LEU A 94 -2.85 -0.81 11.26
C LEU A 94 -1.95 -1.96 10.77
N PHE A 95 -2.46 -3.17 10.85
CA PHE A 95 -1.93 -4.32 10.13
C PHE A 95 -3.02 -4.89 9.23
N VAL A 96 -2.71 -5.05 7.94
CA VAL A 96 -3.62 -5.62 6.95
C VAL A 96 -2.98 -6.85 6.32
N ILE A 97 -3.72 -7.93 6.17
CA ILE A 97 -3.31 -9.09 5.38
C ILE A 97 -4.33 -9.28 4.28
N ARG A 98 -3.86 -9.42 3.04
CA ARG A 98 -4.67 -9.96 1.94
C ARG A 98 -4.45 -11.47 1.87
N ASP A 99 -5.51 -12.22 2.15
CA ASP A 99 -5.47 -13.68 2.10
C ASP A 99 -5.55 -14.22 0.65
N THR A 100 -5.56 -15.55 0.51
CA THR A 100 -5.64 -16.22 -0.81
C THR A 100 -6.99 -16.05 -1.49
N SER A 101 -8.07 -15.80 -0.74
CA SER A 101 -9.39 -15.52 -1.31
C SER A 101 -9.52 -14.08 -1.83
N GLY A 102 -8.51 -13.23 -1.55
CA GLY A 102 -8.54 -11.81 -1.85
C GLY A 102 -9.21 -10.96 -0.78
N LYS A 103 -9.62 -11.55 0.35
CA LYS A 103 -10.20 -10.82 1.48
C LYS A 103 -9.11 -10.08 2.24
N LEU A 104 -9.42 -8.86 2.67
CA LEU A 104 -8.56 -8.05 3.53
C LEU A 104 -8.91 -8.26 5.00
N LEU A 105 -8.04 -8.94 5.72
CA LEU A 105 -8.07 -9.06 7.18
C LEU A 105 -7.37 -7.84 7.79
N ARG A 106 -8.01 -7.17 8.75
CA ARG A 106 -7.51 -5.92 9.33
C ARG A 106 -7.41 -6.03 10.85
N TYR A 107 -6.30 -5.58 11.39
CA TYR A 107 -6.07 -5.47 12.82
C TYR A 107 -5.61 -4.04 13.17
N VAL A 108 -6.37 -3.37 14.03
CA VAL A 108 -6.11 -1.99 14.46
C VAL A 108 -5.49 -2.00 15.85
N TYR A 109 -4.31 -1.39 15.99
CA TYR A 109 -3.68 -1.20 17.29
C TYR A 109 -4.34 -0.02 18.01
N LYS A 110 -5.43 -0.28 18.74
CA LYS A 110 -6.26 0.75 19.40
C LYS A 110 -5.43 1.65 20.35
N LYS A 111 -4.45 1.08 21.06
CA LYS A 111 -3.55 1.79 21.98
C LYS A 111 -2.60 2.78 21.29
N HIS A 112 -2.43 2.70 19.98
CA HIS A 112 -1.56 3.60 19.23
C HIS A 112 -2.41 4.68 18.56
N SER A 113 -2.26 5.95 18.96
CA SER A 113 -2.96 7.07 18.31
C SER A 113 -2.45 7.33 16.88
N ARG A 114 -1.16 7.10 16.66
CA ARG A 114 -0.46 7.25 15.37
C ARG A 114 0.52 6.10 15.13
N GLY A 115 0.87 5.85 13.86
CA GLY A 115 1.81 4.81 13.48
C GLY A 115 1.79 4.51 11.98
N LEU A 116 2.73 3.68 11.54
CA LEU A 116 2.78 3.14 10.18
C LEU A 116 1.77 2.01 10.00
N TYR A 117 1.53 1.65 8.75
CA TYR A 117 0.61 0.62 8.34
C TYR A 117 1.44 -0.52 7.77
N LEU A 118 1.26 -1.71 8.31
CA LEU A 118 1.90 -2.93 7.81
C LEU A 118 0.90 -3.66 6.92
N GLU A 119 1.35 -4.12 5.77
CA GLU A 119 0.52 -4.84 4.80
C GLU A 119 1.23 -6.14 4.43
N GLY A 120 0.51 -7.26 4.49
CA GLY A 120 1.01 -8.58 4.10
C GLY A 120 0.21 -9.11 2.92
N ILE A 121 0.90 -9.39 1.81
CA ILE A 121 0.29 -9.88 0.57
C ILE A 121 0.78 -11.29 0.30
N LYS A 122 -0.13 -12.27 0.31
CA LYS A 122 0.24 -13.65 -0.01
C LYS A 122 0.56 -13.77 -1.51
N VAL A 123 1.74 -14.33 -1.82
CA VAL A 123 2.26 -14.57 -3.18
C VAL A 123 2.92 -15.94 -3.20
N GLY A 124 2.36 -16.87 -3.97
CA GLY A 124 2.74 -18.28 -3.92
C GLY A 124 2.69 -18.83 -2.49
N ASN A 125 3.81 -19.41 -2.04
CA ASN A 125 3.94 -19.96 -0.69
C ASN A 125 4.43 -18.95 0.36
N GLY A 126 4.64 -17.69 -0.03
CA GLY A 126 5.17 -16.64 0.83
C GLY A 126 4.19 -15.50 1.08
N ILE A 127 4.59 -14.57 1.96
CA ILE A 127 3.91 -13.30 2.15
C ILE A 127 4.95 -12.19 1.93
N ILE A 128 4.66 -11.30 0.98
CA ILE A 128 5.43 -10.08 0.77
C ILE A 128 4.85 -9.01 1.69
N TYR A 129 5.71 -8.36 2.47
CA TYR A 129 5.28 -7.31 3.39
C TYR A 129 5.65 -5.92 2.89
N PHE A 130 4.75 -4.97 3.12
CA PHE A 130 4.95 -3.55 2.84
C PHE A 130 4.73 -2.74 4.10
N LEU A 131 5.50 -1.67 4.24
CA LEU A 131 5.37 -0.69 5.29
C LEU A 131 5.02 0.65 4.65
N VAL A 132 3.88 1.21 5.02
CA VAL A 132 3.35 2.42 4.38
C VAL A 132 2.88 3.43 5.43
N ASN A 133 2.83 4.71 5.06
CA ASN A 133 2.17 5.72 5.89
C ASN A 133 0.66 5.79 5.56
N LYS A 134 -0.10 6.54 6.35
CA LYS A 134 -1.57 6.65 6.18
C LYS A 134 -1.97 7.16 4.78
N PRO A 135 -1.39 8.24 4.23
CA PRO A 135 -1.75 8.69 2.88
C PRO A 135 -1.44 7.65 1.79
N THR A 136 -0.29 6.98 1.86
CA THR A 136 0.04 5.90 0.93
C THR A 136 -0.99 4.80 0.99
N PHE A 137 -1.36 4.35 2.20
CA PHE A 137 -2.34 3.29 2.39
C PHE A 137 -3.62 3.56 1.60
N TYR A 138 -4.18 4.76 1.71
CA TYR A 138 -5.45 5.12 1.06
C TYR A 138 -5.32 5.55 -0.42
N SER A 139 -4.09 5.62 -0.96
CA SER A 139 -3.90 5.97 -2.37
C SER A 139 -4.44 4.88 -3.30
N MET A 140 -4.90 5.26 -4.50
CA MET A 140 -5.35 4.29 -5.51
C MET A 140 -4.23 3.31 -5.88
N PHE A 141 -2.99 3.79 -5.98
CA PHE A 141 -1.84 2.91 -6.22
C PHE A 141 -1.81 1.78 -5.18
N ASN A 142 -1.82 2.11 -3.89
CA ASN A 142 -1.75 1.09 -2.85
C ASN A 142 -3.02 0.22 -2.81
N GLN A 143 -4.21 0.82 -2.83
CA GLN A 143 -5.46 0.09 -2.76
C GLN A 143 -5.62 -0.87 -3.95
N MET A 144 -5.41 -0.40 -5.18
CA MET A 144 -5.64 -1.20 -6.38
C MET A 144 -4.47 -2.14 -6.69
N TYR A 145 -3.23 -1.68 -6.62
CA TYR A 145 -2.08 -2.51 -7.00
C TYR A 145 -1.62 -3.44 -5.88
N ILE A 146 -1.38 -2.92 -4.67
CA ILE A 146 -0.85 -3.71 -3.54
C ILE A 146 -1.94 -4.54 -2.87
N LEU A 147 -3.14 -3.98 -2.66
CA LEU A 147 -4.22 -4.67 -1.94
C LEU A 147 -5.27 -5.32 -2.84
N ARG A 148 -5.29 -5.01 -4.15
CA ARG A 148 -6.37 -5.40 -5.08
C ARG A 148 -7.77 -5.09 -4.50
N ASN A 149 -7.86 -3.96 -3.80
CA ASN A 149 -9.07 -3.38 -3.25
C ASN A 149 -9.49 -2.19 -4.12
N TYR A 150 -10.49 -2.41 -4.96
CA TYR A 150 -10.97 -1.44 -5.93
C TYR A 150 -12.49 -1.51 -6.02
N ASP A 151 -13.10 -0.42 -6.47
CA ASP A 151 -14.54 -0.36 -6.68
C ASP A 151 -14.91 -1.01 -8.03
N LYS A 152 -15.65 -2.10 -7.97
CA LYS A 152 -16.07 -2.89 -9.15
C LYS A 152 -17.07 -2.15 -10.05
N ASN A 153 -17.67 -1.06 -9.56
CA ASN A 153 -18.52 -0.20 -10.37
C ASN A 153 -17.71 0.64 -11.35
N TYR A 154 -16.45 0.96 -11.03
CA TYR A 154 -15.57 1.80 -11.85
C TYR A 154 -14.44 1.02 -12.52
N PHE A 155 -14.05 -0.14 -11.97
CA PHE A 155 -12.94 -0.92 -12.48
C PHE A 155 -13.26 -2.40 -12.59
N GLU A 156 -12.67 -3.04 -13.58
CA GLU A 156 -12.65 -4.48 -13.77
C GLU A 156 -11.20 -4.96 -13.74
N LEU A 157 -10.89 -5.95 -12.90
CA LEU A 157 -9.57 -6.56 -12.89
C LEU A 157 -9.47 -7.52 -14.06
N VAL A 158 -8.63 -7.19 -15.05
CA VAL A 158 -8.50 -7.98 -16.28
C VAL A 158 -7.25 -8.87 -16.28
N TYR A 159 -6.24 -8.50 -15.50
CA TYR A 159 -5.00 -9.28 -15.36
C TYR A 159 -4.36 -9.03 -14.00
N ASP A 160 -4.07 -10.10 -13.25
CA ASP A 160 -3.36 -10.04 -11.96
C ASP A 160 -2.15 -10.99 -12.01
N HIS A 161 -0.97 -10.42 -12.20
CA HIS A 161 0.31 -11.12 -12.08
C HIS A 161 1.20 -10.42 -11.06
N PHE A 162 0.62 -10.13 -9.88
CA PHE A 162 1.36 -9.50 -8.80
C PHE A 162 2.55 -10.38 -8.32
N PRO A 163 3.74 -9.80 -8.07
CA PRO A 163 4.03 -8.37 -8.03
C PRO A 163 4.43 -7.76 -9.37
N VAL A 164 4.54 -8.50 -10.47
CA VAL A 164 5.07 -7.97 -11.75
C VAL A 164 4.17 -6.87 -12.30
N SER A 165 2.88 -7.17 -12.49
CA SER A 165 1.91 -6.21 -13.01
C SER A 165 0.47 -6.56 -12.63
N VAL A 166 -0.38 -5.54 -12.62
CA VAL A 166 -1.83 -5.66 -12.45
C VAL A 166 -2.50 -4.68 -13.40
N LEU A 167 -3.47 -5.15 -14.17
CA LEU A 167 -4.18 -4.36 -15.18
C LEU A 167 -5.67 -4.31 -14.83
N TYR A 168 -6.21 -3.09 -14.86
CA TYR A 168 -7.64 -2.84 -14.71
C TYR A 168 -8.21 -2.23 -15.98
N LYS A 169 -9.40 -2.64 -16.39
CA LYS A 169 -10.21 -1.89 -17.35
C LYS A 169 -11.05 -0.87 -16.59
N VAL A 170 -11.06 0.37 -17.06
CA VAL A 170 -11.92 1.43 -16.52
C VAL A 170 -13.31 1.28 -17.15
N LYS A 171 -14.34 1.20 -16.31
CA LYS A 171 -15.73 1.19 -16.73
C LYS A 171 -16.16 2.64 -16.93
N VAL A 172 -16.39 2.98 -18.19
CA VAL A 172 -17.04 4.25 -18.55
C VAL A 172 -18.53 4.06 -18.31
N LYS A 173 -19.16 4.96 -17.57
CA LYS A 173 -20.62 5.07 -17.48
C LYS A 173 -21.13 5.96 -18.60
#